data_AF-A0A0G1QN87-F1
#
_entry.id   AF-A0A0G1QN87-F1
#
_cell.length_a   1.000
_cell.length_b   1.000
_cell.length_c   1.000
_cell.angle_alpha   90.00
_cell.angle_beta   90.00
_cell.angle_gamma   90.00
#
_symmetry.space_group_name_H-M   'P 1'
#
loop_
_entity.id
_entity.type
_entity.pdbx_description
1 polymer ?
#
loop_
_entity_poly.entity_id
_entity_poly.type
_entity_poly.pdbx_seq_one_letter_code
_entity_poly.pdbx_strand_id
1 'polypeptide(L)'
;MDFIKSLREIDRTDVPRAGGKGASLGELAKMGVPVPTGFVVLASTFEQFFKETDVNTEVDAMWKRINIKDNESIEESSEIIRNLILAKQFPEKIAGEISSAFDKLRVSLFV
;
A
#
# COMPACT_ATOMS: atom_id res chain seq x y z
N MET A 1 8.97 12.18 -5.76
CA MET A 1 8.65 10.75 -5.64
C MET A 1 7.17 10.71 -5.41
N ASP A 2 6.42 10.05 -6.27
CA ASP A 2 4.96 10.06 -6.24
C ASP A 2 4.48 9.01 -5.24
N PHE A 3 3.52 9.33 -4.38
CA PHE A 3 2.91 8.35 -3.48
C PHE A 3 1.71 7.63 -4.10
N ILE A 4 1.06 8.31 -5.04
CA ILE A 4 -0.14 7.83 -5.71
C ILE A 4 -0.03 8.04 -7.22
N LYS A 5 -0.82 7.28 -7.98
CA LYS A 5 -0.97 7.48 -9.42
C LYS A 5 -2.41 7.22 -9.84
N SER A 6 -2.96 8.03 -10.75
CA SER A 6 -4.32 7.81 -11.23
C SER A 6 -4.41 6.48 -11.99
N LEU A 7 -5.52 5.76 -11.86
CA LEU A 7 -5.77 4.55 -12.65
C LEU A 7 -5.65 4.80 -14.17
N ARG A 8 -6.02 6.00 -14.64
CA ARG A 8 -5.91 6.36 -16.06
C ARG A 8 -4.47 6.51 -16.55
N GLU A 9 -3.53 6.69 -15.64
CA GLU A 9 -2.11 6.87 -15.94
C GLU A 9 -1.29 5.58 -15.74
N ILE A 10 -1.93 4.48 -15.34
CA ILE A 10 -1.30 3.19 -15.06
C ILE A 10 -1.57 2.22 -16.22
N ASP A 11 -0.60 1.37 -16.57
CA ASP A 11 -0.81 0.20 -17.43
C ASP A 11 -0.07 -1.05 -16.95
N ARG A 12 -0.06 -2.11 -17.77
CA ARG A 12 0.59 -3.39 -17.45
C ARG A 12 2.09 -3.24 -17.13
N THR A 13 2.75 -2.20 -17.63
CA THR A 13 4.19 -1.99 -17.39
C THR A 13 4.45 -1.48 -15.97
N ASP A 14 3.42 -0.96 -15.29
CA ASP A 14 3.51 -0.46 -13.92
C ASP A 14 3.32 -1.54 -12.85
N VAL A 15 3.21 -2.84 -13.20
CA VAL A 15 3.10 -3.93 -12.21
C VAL A 15 4.13 -3.83 -11.08
N PRO A 16 5.42 -3.50 -11.31
CA PRO A 16 6.40 -3.34 -10.24
C PRO A 16 6.08 -2.19 -9.25
N ARG A 17 5.32 -1.17 -9.68
CA ARG A 17 5.02 0.03 -8.89
C ARG A 17 3.60 0.06 -8.32
N ALA A 18 2.63 -0.47 -9.07
CA ALA A 18 1.20 -0.43 -8.78
C ALA A 18 0.62 -1.80 -8.37
N GLY A 19 1.42 -2.86 -8.47
CA GLY A 19 0.99 -4.24 -8.26
C GLY A 19 0.08 -4.77 -9.39
N GLY A 20 -0.15 -6.08 -9.40
CA GLY A 20 -0.94 -6.74 -10.46
C GLY A 20 -2.38 -6.23 -10.58
N LYS A 21 -3.02 -5.90 -9.45
CA LYS A 21 -4.40 -5.37 -9.44
C LYS A 21 -4.47 -3.94 -9.97
N GLY A 22 -3.58 -3.05 -9.50
CA GLY A 22 -3.53 -1.66 -9.94
C GLY A 22 -3.25 -1.55 -11.44
N ALA A 23 -2.26 -2.32 -11.92
CA ALA A 23 -1.91 -2.41 -13.33
C ALA A 23 -3.07 -2.92 -14.20
N SER A 24 -3.75 -3.98 -13.75
CA SER A 24 -4.91 -4.55 -14.48
C SER A 24 -6.09 -3.58 -14.55
N LEU A 25 -6.43 -2.89 -13.45
CA LEU A 25 -7.49 -1.88 -13.45
C LEU A 25 -7.14 -0.68 -14.33
N GLY A 26 -5.88 -0.26 -14.36
CA GLY A 26 -5.41 0.81 -15.25
C GLY A 26 -5.52 0.45 -16.74
N GLU A 27 -5.12 -0.77 -17.11
CA GLU A 27 -5.34 -1.30 -18.47
C GLU A 27 -6.82 -1.28 -18.87
N LEU A 28 -7.70 -1.80 -18.01
CA LEU A 28 -9.15 -1.79 -18.27
C LEU A 28 -9.67 -0.35 -18.47
N ALA A 29 -9.25 0.58 -17.62
CA ALA A 29 -9.64 1.99 -17.72
C ALA A 29 -9.15 2.63 -19.04
N LYS A 30 -7.92 2.30 -19.48
CA LYS A 30 -7.36 2.76 -20.76
C LYS A 30 -8.08 2.16 -21.97
N MET A 31 -8.58 0.93 -21.87
CA MET A 31 -9.38 0.26 -22.90
C MET A 31 -10.83 0.79 -23.00
N GLY A 32 -11.22 1.76 -22.17
CA GLY A 32 -12.58 2.32 -22.17
C GLY A 32 -13.62 1.44 -21.47
N VAL A 33 -13.18 0.39 -20.75
CA VAL A 33 -14.07 -0.35 -19.84
C VAL A 33 -14.51 0.60 -18.72
N PRO A 34 -15.78 0.58 -18.30
CA PRO A 34 -16.28 1.46 -17.23
C PRO A 34 -15.69 1.06 -15.87
N VAL A 35 -14.47 1.52 -15.60
CA VAL A 35 -13.80 1.41 -14.32
C VAL A 35 -14.08 2.67 -13.50
N PRO A 36 -14.50 2.56 -12.22
CA PRO A 36 -14.66 3.71 -11.35
C PRO A 36 -13.39 4.55 -11.29
N THR A 37 -13.55 5.87 -11.24
CA THR A 37 -12.41 6.78 -11.03
C THR A 37 -11.73 6.46 -9.71
N GLY A 38 -10.39 6.40 -9.74
CA GLY A 38 -9.59 6.11 -8.56
C GLY A 38 -8.11 6.30 -8.82
N PHE A 39 -7.32 6.01 -7.80
CA PHE A 39 -5.87 6.04 -7.82
C PHE A 39 -5.32 4.81 -7.11
N VAL A 40 -4.05 4.50 -7.38
CA VAL A 40 -3.29 3.44 -6.70
C VAL A 40 -2.28 4.09 -5.78
N VAL A 41 -2.20 3.61 -4.54
CA VAL A 41 -1.07 3.90 -3.64
C VAL A 41 0.10 3.02 -4.07
N LEU A 42 1.22 3.64 -4.42
CA LEU A 42 2.36 2.93 -5.02
C LEU A 42 3.15 2.10 -4.00
N ALA A 43 3.83 1.06 -4.46
CA ALA A 43 4.71 0.23 -3.63
C ALA A 43 5.82 1.05 -2.95
N SER A 44 6.33 2.07 -3.64
CA SER A 44 7.31 3.02 -3.08
C SER A 44 6.79 3.75 -1.84
N THR A 45 5.47 3.94 -1.72
CA THR A 45 4.85 4.56 -0.55
C THR A 45 4.92 3.67 0.66
N PHE A 46 4.74 2.36 0.47
CA PHE A 46 4.92 1.36 1.51
C PHE A 46 6.38 1.31 1.98
N GLU A 47 7.33 1.29 1.04
CA GLU A 47 8.77 1.34 1.35
C GLU A 47 9.14 2.60 2.15
N GLN A 48 8.60 3.76 1.75
CA GLN A 48 8.83 5.02 2.44
C GLN A 48 8.21 5.04 3.84
N PHE A 49 6.99 4.53 4.01
CA PHE A 49 6.38 4.36 5.33
C PHE A 49 7.26 3.49 6.24
N PHE A 50 7.73 2.34 5.75
CA PHE A 50 8.59 1.43 6.52
C PHE A 50 9.92 2.09 6.92
N LYS A 51 10.47 2.92 6.04
CA LYS A 51 11.71 3.66 6.30
C LYS A 51 11.53 4.80 7.31
N GLU A 52 10.45 5.57 7.23
CA GLU A 52 10.21 6.72 8.10
C GLU A 52 9.71 6.34 9.50
N THR A 53 9.20 5.12 9.67
CA THR A 53 8.62 4.65 10.94
C THR A 53 9.48 3.60 11.65
N ASP A 54 10.68 3.32 11.13
CA ASP A 54 11.63 2.31 11.61
C ASP A 54 11.08 0.88 11.71
N VAL A 55 9.95 0.59 11.06
CA VAL A 55 9.31 -0.74 11.07
C VAL A 55 10.23 -1.83 10.52
N ASN A 56 11.07 -1.51 9.52
CA ASN A 56 12.01 -2.46 8.93
C ASN A 56 12.88 -3.14 10.00
N THR A 57 13.43 -2.36 10.94
CA THR A 57 14.33 -2.87 11.98
C THR A 57 13.62 -3.85 12.91
N GLU A 58 12.38 -3.54 13.27
CA GLU A 58 11.58 -4.38 14.17
C GLU A 58 11.10 -5.66 13.48
N VAL A 59 10.69 -5.56 12.20
CA VAL A 59 10.32 -6.72 11.38
C VAL A 59 11.52 -7.64 11.15
N ASP A 60 12.70 -7.10 10.87
CA ASP A 60 13.93 -7.89 10.70
C ASP A 60 14.33 -8.63 11.97
N ALA A 61 14.13 -8.00 13.14
CA ALA A 61 14.38 -8.64 14.44
C ALA A 61 13.40 -9.80 14.70
N MET A 62 12.13 -9.63 14.32
CA MET A 62 11.11 -10.68 14.40
C MET A 62 11.39 -11.81 13.43
N TRP A 63 11.75 -11.51 12.18
CA TRP A 63 12.03 -12.48 11.13
C TRP A 63 13.08 -13.52 11.56
N LYS A 64 14.12 -13.09 12.30
CA LYS A 64 15.17 -13.97 12.82
C LYS A 64 14.68 -15.00 13.85
N ARG A 65 13.48 -14.83 14.40
CA ARG A 65 12.90 -15.69 15.46
C ARG A 65 11.79 -16.59 14.95
N ILE A 66 11.27 -16.35 13.73
CA ILE A 66 10.16 -17.12 13.18
C ILE A 66 10.61 -18.55 12.85
N ASN A 67 9.90 -19.54 13.38
CA ASN A 67 10.04 -20.91 12.94
C ASN A 67 9.10 -21.16 11.75
N ILE A 68 9.60 -21.04 10.52
CA ILE A 68 8.81 -21.19 9.29
C ILE A 68 8.21 -22.60 9.07
N LYS A 69 8.57 -23.59 9.90
CA LYS A 69 7.99 -24.94 9.86
C LYS A 69 6.85 -25.13 10.85
N ASP A 70 6.56 -24.10 11.65
CA ASP A 70 5.55 -24.11 12.69
C ASP A 70 4.51 -23.04 12.38
N ASN A 71 3.28 -23.48 12.12
CA ASN A 71 2.18 -22.58 11.76
C ASN A 71 1.80 -21.65 12.92
N GLU A 72 1.93 -22.09 14.18
CA GLU A 72 1.61 -21.26 15.34
C GLU A 72 2.63 -20.11 15.45
N SER A 73 3.93 -20.42 15.31
CA SER A 73 4.99 -19.41 15.25
C SER A 73 4.79 -18.38 14.12
N ILE A 74 4.32 -18.82 12.94
CA ILE A 74 4.02 -17.93 11.81
C ILE A 74 2.84 -17.01 12.13
N GLU A 75 1.75 -17.55 12.69
CA GLU A 75 0.55 -16.78 13.00
C GLU A 75 0.86 -15.73 14.07
N GLU A 76 1.48 -16.12 15.18
CA GLU A 76 1.89 -15.21 16.26
C GLU A 76 2.78 -14.08 15.73
N SER A 77 3.77 -14.42 14.91
CA SER A 77 4.67 -13.42 14.33
C SER A 77 3.95 -12.48 13.36
N SER A 78 2.99 -13.00 12.59
CA SER A 78 2.17 -12.21 11.66
C SER A 78 1.27 -11.23 12.40
N GLU A 79 0.66 -11.64 13.51
CA GLU A 79 -0.14 -10.77 14.37
C GLU A 79 0.72 -9.65 14.99
N ILE A 80 1.90 -9.99 15.51
CA ILE A 80 2.84 -9.01 16.07
C ILE A 80 3.25 -7.98 15.01
N ILE A 81 3.67 -8.43 13.82
CA ILE A 81 4.08 -7.53 12.73
C ILE A 81 2.92 -6.64 12.29
N ARG A 82 1.69 -7.19 12.18
CA ARG A 82 0.50 -6.40 11.83
C ARG A 82 0.23 -5.32 12.88
N ASN A 83 0.22 -5.67 14.16
CA ASN A 83 -0.05 -4.73 15.24
C ASN A 83 1.03 -3.65 15.33
N LEU A 84 2.29 -4.02 15.09
CA LEU A 84 3.39 -3.08 14.99
C LEU A 84 3.15 -2.03 13.89
N ILE A 85 2.82 -2.48 12.68
CA ILE A 85 2.54 -1.58 11.54
C ILE A 85 1.38 -0.64 11.87
N LEU A 86 0.30 -1.17 12.46
CA LEU A 86 -0.90 -0.39 12.82
C LEU A 86 -0.66 0.62 13.94
N ALA A 87 0.32 0.38 14.82
CA ALA A 87 0.64 1.27 15.92
C ALA A 87 1.51 2.48 15.52
N LYS A 88 2.13 2.45 14.34
CA LYS A 88 3.00 3.56 13.90
C LYS A 88 2.17 4.77 13.48
N GLN A 89 2.65 5.95 13.85
CA GLN A 89 2.11 7.19 13.36
C GLN A 89 2.36 7.27 11.84
N PHE A 90 1.29 7.54 11.09
CA PHE A 90 1.37 7.66 9.65
C PHE A 90 2.07 8.98 9.26
N PRO A 91 3.09 8.99 8.39
CA PRO A 91 3.78 10.22 8.01
C PRO A 91 2.84 11.24 7.35
N GLU A 92 2.86 12.49 7.84
CA GLU A 92 1.94 13.55 7.42
C GLU A 92 1.98 13.81 5.91
N LYS A 93 3.16 13.74 5.30
CA LYS A 93 3.34 13.96 3.86
C LYS A 93 2.60 12.89 3.04
N ILE A 94 2.69 11.63 3.44
CA ILE A 94 2.01 10.52 2.76
C ILE A 94 0.49 10.64 2.97
N ALA A 95 0.07 10.86 4.21
CA ALA A 95 -1.34 11.05 4.55
C ALA A 95 -1.96 12.19 3.74
N GLY A 96 -1.29 13.36 3.71
CA GLY A 96 -1.76 14.53 3.00
C GLY A 96 -1.94 14.31 1.50
N GLU A 97 -1.03 13.58 0.84
CA GLU A 97 -1.15 13.27 -0.59
C GLU A 97 -2.31 12.30 -0.86
N ILE A 98 -2.47 11.25 -0.05
CA ILE A 98 -3.58 10.30 -0.16
C ILE A 98 -4.92 10.98 0.08
N SER A 99 -5.05 11.77 1.15
CA SER A 99 -6.27 12.52 1.47
C SER A 99 -6.62 13.51 0.36
N SER A 100 -5.64 14.26 -0.13
CA SER A 100 -5.85 15.20 -1.25
C SER A 100 -6.28 14.49 -2.54
N ALA A 101 -5.75 13.29 -2.80
CA ALA A 101 -6.16 12.48 -3.95
C ALA A 101 -7.59 11.92 -3.77
N PHE A 102 -7.93 11.52 -2.54
CA PHE A 102 -9.26 11.03 -2.18
C PHE A 102 -10.33 12.12 -2.30
N ASP A 103 -10.08 13.33 -1.78
CA ASP A 103 -11.00 14.47 -1.86
C ASP A 103 -11.35 14.83 -3.31
N LYS A 104 -10.38 14.68 -4.23
CA LYS A 104 -10.59 14.90 -5.68
C LYS A 104 -11.55 13.90 -6.31
N LEU A 105 -11.75 12.71 -5.72
CA LEU A 105 -12.74 11.74 -6.20
C LEU A 105 -14.17 12.23 -5.94
N ARG A 106 -14.37 13.21 -5.03
CA ARG A 106 -15.68 13.76 -4.66
C ARG A 106 -16.71 12.69 -4.31
N VAL A 107 -16.24 11.61 -3.69
CA VAL A 107 -17.09 10.53 -3.17
C VAL A 107 -17.42 10.81 -1.71
N SER A 108 -18.67 10.65 -1.32
CA SER A 108 -18.99 10.60 0.11
C SER A 108 -18.41 9.32 0.68
N LEU A 109 -17.60 9.44 1.74
CA LEU A 109 -17.33 8.28 2.59
C LEU A 109 -18.67 7.86 3.19
N PHE A 110 -19.12 6.66 2.86
CA PHE A 110 -20.15 5.99 3.64
C PHE A 110 -19.50 5.61 4.98
N VAL A 111 -19.49 6.54 5.93
CA VAL A 111 -19.21 6.26 7.35
C VAL A 111 -20.52 6.35 8.11
#